data_AF-A0A946MJN3-F1
#
_entry.id   AF-A0A946MJN3-F1
#
_cell.length_a   1.000
_cell.length_b   1.000
_cell.length_c   1.000
_cell.angle_alpha   90.00
_cell.angle_beta   90.00
_cell.angle_gamma   90.00
#
_symmetry.space_group_name_H-M   'P 1'
#
loop_
_entity.id
_entity.type
_entity.pdbx_description
1 polymer ?
#
loop_
_entity_poly.entity_id
_entity_poly.type
_entity_poly.pdbx_seq_one_letter_code
_entity_poly.pdbx_strand_id
1 'polypeptide(L)'
;KVGDSWESETTLDLGQGAMFELTSNQKYVGTVQQDGKELHQVEIKYTKVDFEQPAATPGAAAVTDSDLKIITGTNTLLFDAEKGRMVSSKLNLEVSGEITLTISNMDLPAKLTLEITTNQTNK
;
A
#
# COMPACT_ATOMS: atom_id res chain seq x y z
N LYS A 1 16.42 -7.38 15.70
CA LYS A 1 17.84 -7.09 15.39
C LYS A 1 17.99 -6.70 13.93
N VAL A 2 19.06 -5.99 13.57
CA VAL A 2 19.32 -5.62 12.16
C VAL A 2 19.32 -6.88 11.29
N GLY A 3 18.60 -6.82 10.17
CA GLY A 3 18.42 -7.93 9.25
C GLY A 3 17.21 -8.82 9.56
N ASP A 4 16.51 -8.62 10.67
CA ASP A 4 15.24 -9.32 10.91
C ASP A 4 14.22 -8.94 9.84
N SER A 5 13.49 -9.95 9.40
CA SER A 5 12.44 -9.83 8.39
C SER A 5 11.18 -10.56 8.82
N TRP A 6 10.05 -10.02 8.41
CA TRP A 6 8.73 -10.57 8.69
C TRP A 6 7.78 -10.24 7.54
N GLU A 7 6.72 -11.03 7.43
CA GLU A 7 5.61 -10.75 6.54
C GLU A 7 4.54 -9.95 7.28
N SER A 8 3.83 -9.08 6.55
CA SER A 8 2.72 -8.30 7.09
C SER A 8 1.71 -8.03 6.00
N GLU A 9 0.44 -8.02 6.40
CA GLU A 9 -0.67 -7.55 5.58
C GLU A 9 -1.06 -6.13 6.04
N THR A 10 -1.37 -5.27 5.08
CA THR A 10 -1.78 -3.89 5.33
C THR A 10 -2.90 -3.51 4.37
N THR A 11 -3.92 -2.83 4.87
CA THR A 11 -4.96 -2.22 4.05
C THR A 11 -4.58 -0.79 3.68
N LEU A 12 -4.62 -0.45 2.39
CA LEU A 12 -4.52 0.91 1.89
C LEU A 12 -5.89 1.36 1.40
N ASP A 13 -6.50 2.29 2.13
CA ASP A 13 -7.74 2.96 1.75
C ASP A 13 -7.46 4.00 0.65
N LEU A 14 -8.13 3.83 -0.49
CA LEU A 14 -8.03 4.70 -1.66
C LEU A 14 -9.18 5.72 -1.74
N GLY A 15 -10.10 5.68 -0.78
CA GLY A 15 -11.29 6.50 -0.69
C GLY A 15 -12.50 5.87 -1.40
N GLN A 16 -13.70 6.36 -1.07
CA GLN A 16 -14.98 5.92 -1.66
C GLN A 16 -15.23 4.41 -1.55
N GLY A 17 -14.65 3.74 -0.55
CA GLY A 17 -14.75 2.30 -0.34
C GLY A 17 -13.75 1.46 -1.15
N ALA A 18 -12.96 2.08 -2.03
CA ALA A 18 -11.89 1.39 -2.74
C ALA A 18 -10.73 1.07 -1.78
N MET A 19 -10.30 -0.18 -1.72
CA MET A 19 -9.26 -0.64 -0.81
C MET A 19 -8.30 -1.61 -1.50
N PHE A 20 -7.01 -1.46 -1.23
CA PHE A 20 -6.03 -2.53 -1.47
C PHE A 20 -5.74 -3.29 -0.19
N GLU A 21 -5.74 -4.61 -0.26
CA GLU A 21 -5.07 -5.47 0.71
C GLU A 21 -3.70 -5.83 0.17
N LEU A 22 -2.65 -5.48 0.90
CA LEU A 22 -1.27 -5.61 0.46
C LEU A 22 -0.50 -6.56 1.37
N THR A 23 0.05 -7.63 0.81
CA THR A 23 1.03 -8.47 1.52
C THR A 23 2.44 -7.96 1.25
N SER A 24 3.23 -7.81 2.31
CA SER A 24 4.58 -7.26 2.25
C SER A 24 5.60 -8.13 2.97
N ASN A 25 6.82 -8.13 2.45
CA ASN A 25 8.01 -8.54 3.16
C ASN A 25 8.71 -7.29 3.71
N GLN A 26 8.93 -7.27 5.02
CA GLN A 26 9.54 -6.15 5.72
C GLN A 26 10.91 -6.54 6.26
N LYS A 27 11.81 -5.57 6.36
CA LYS A 27 13.16 -5.76 6.88
C LYS A 27 13.58 -4.58 7.73
N TYR A 28 13.99 -4.84 8.96
CA TYR A 28 14.62 -3.84 9.80
C TYR A 28 16.10 -3.70 9.41
N VAL A 29 16.51 -2.53 8.93
CA VAL A 29 17.85 -2.31 8.36
C VAL A 29 18.82 -1.59 9.30
N GLY A 30 18.35 -1.15 10.47
CA GLY A 30 19.16 -0.45 11.46
C GLY A 30 18.71 0.97 11.69
N THR A 31 19.63 1.82 12.12
CA THR A 31 19.37 3.23 12.40
C THR A 31 20.05 4.14 11.39
N VAL A 32 19.46 5.32 11.17
CA VAL A 32 19.96 6.38 10.30
C VAL A 32 19.93 7.71 11.04
N GLN A 33 20.88 8.59 10.72
CA GLN A 33 20.89 9.96 11.24
C GLN A 33 20.08 10.87 10.30
N GLN A 34 19.02 11.49 10.81
CA GLN A 34 18.22 12.46 10.07
C GLN A 34 17.80 13.61 10.99
N ASP A 35 18.03 14.85 10.55
CA ASP A 35 17.70 16.07 11.30
C ASP A 35 18.24 16.08 12.74
N GLY A 36 19.45 15.53 12.92
CA GLY A 36 20.11 15.43 14.23
C GLY A 36 19.52 14.37 15.17
N LYS A 37 18.70 13.45 14.65
CA LYS A 37 18.12 12.34 15.41
C LYS A 37 18.54 11.01 14.83
N GLU A 38 18.74 10.04 15.71
CA GLU A 38 18.87 8.65 15.34
C GLU A 38 17.47 8.03 15.16
N LEU A 39 17.15 7.57 13.96
CA LEU A 39 15.85 6.97 13.61
C LEU A 39 16.03 5.53 13.17
N HIS A 40 15.13 4.66 13.59
CA HIS A 40 15.03 3.28 13.11
C HIS A 40 14.45 3.26 11.71
N GLN A 41 15.04 2.47 10.81
CA GLN A 41 14.58 2.32 9.43
C GLN A 41 14.07 0.91 9.17
N VAL A 42 12.90 0.84 8.53
CA VAL A 42 12.32 -0.39 7.97
C VAL A 42 12.15 -0.20 6.47
N GLU A 43 12.62 -1.19 5.71
CA GLU A 43 12.37 -1.32 4.28
C GLU A 43 11.24 -2.33 4.06
N ILE A 44 10.28 -1.97 3.22
CA ILE A 44 9.09 -2.74 2.94
C ILE A 44 9.03 -2.98 1.44
N LYS A 45 8.84 -4.24 1.03
CA LYS A 45 8.59 -4.63 -0.35
C LYS A 45 7.24 -5.33 -0.44
N TYR A 46 6.31 -4.77 -1.20
CA TYR A 46 5.01 -5.38 -1.43
C TYR A 46 5.12 -6.51 -2.46
N THR A 47 4.38 -7.58 -2.22
CA THR A 47 4.51 -8.86 -2.95
C THR A 47 3.18 -9.37 -3.50
N LYS A 48 2.06 -9.00 -2.88
CA LYS A 48 0.70 -9.32 -3.34
C LYS A 48 -0.20 -8.10 -3.16
N VAL A 49 -1.16 -7.95 -4.05
CA VAL A 49 -2.25 -6.98 -3.96
C VAL A 49 -3.56 -7.70 -4.25
N ASP A 50 -4.57 -7.46 -3.42
CA ASP A 50 -5.96 -7.74 -3.72
C ASP A 50 -6.70 -6.40 -3.72
N PHE A 51 -7.67 -6.22 -4.62
CA PHE A 51 -8.40 -4.96 -4.79
C PHE A 51 -9.91 -5.18 -4.67
N GLU A 52 -10.52 -4.38 -3.81
CA GLU A 52 -11.97 -4.33 -3.67
C GLU A 52 -12.47 -2.90 -3.84
N GLN A 53 -13.61 -2.74 -4.51
CA GLN A 53 -14.40 -1.53 -4.46
C GLN A 53 -15.88 -1.91 -4.49
N PRO A 54 -16.57 -1.96 -3.34
CA PRO A 54 -17.99 -2.28 -3.29
C PRO A 54 -18.83 -1.14 -3.90
N ALA A 55 -20.06 -1.47 -4.32
CA ALA A 55 -21.00 -0.47 -4.80
C ALA A 55 -21.38 0.48 -3.65
N ALA A 56 -21.21 1.78 -3.83
CA ALA A 56 -21.59 2.78 -2.82
C ALA A 56 -23.12 2.81 -2.56
N THR A 57 -23.92 2.48 -3.57
CA THR A 57 -25.39 2.32 -3.49
C THR A 57 -25.84 1.26 -4.51
N PRO A 58 -27.06 0.69 -4.38
CA PRO A 58 -27.57 -0.26 -5.36
C PRO A 58 -27.56 0.29 -6.79
N GLY A 59 -26.95 -0.45 -7.71
CA GLY A 59 -26.82 -0.06 -9.12
C GLY A 59 -25.61 0.83 -9.47
N ALA A 60 -24.90 1.35 -8.47
CA ALA A 60 -23.62 2.03 -8.66
C ALA A 60 -22.52 1.07 -9.10
N ALA A 61 -21.42 1.63 -9.60
CA ALA A 61 -20.27 0.85 -10.04
C ALA A 61 -19.57 0.16 -8.87
N ALA A 62 -19.21 -1.10 -9.07
CA ALA A 62 -18.39 -1.91 -8.17
C ALA A 62 -17.32 -2.65 -8.95
N VAL A 63 -16.22 -3.00 -8.29
CA VAL A 63 -15.24 -3.95 -8.80
C VAL A 63 -15.54 -5.30 -8.18
N THR A 64 -15.94 -6.25 -9.02
CA THR A 64 -16.41 -7.58 -8.61
C THR A 64 -15.38 -8.68 -8.84
N ASP A 65 -14.38 -8.40 -9.69
CA ASP A 65 -13.25 -9.28 -9.93
C ASP A 65 -12.01 -8.44 -10.30
N SER A 66 -10.82 -8.93 -9.97
CA SER A 66 -9.55 -8.27 -10.29
C SER A 66 -8.39 -9.25 -10.35
N ASP A 67 -7.56 -9.15 -11.39
CA ASP A 67 -6.24 -9.77 -11.49
C ASP A 67 -5.20 -8.67 -11.62
N LEU A 68 -4.84 -8.06 -10.48
CA LEU A 68 -3.84 -7.00 -10.40
C LEU A 68 -2.48 -7.54 -10.00
N LYS A 69 -1.43 -6.94 -10.56
CA LYS A 69 -0.04 -7.25 -10.22
C LYS A 69 0.69 -6.01 -9.78
N ILE A 70 1.57 -6.17 -8.80
CA ILE A 70 2.50 -5.13 -8.37
C ILE A 70 3.64 -5.07 -9.39
N ILE A 71 3.78 -3.92 -10.05
CA ILE A 71 4.90 -3.62 -10.95
C ILE A 71 6.07 -3.08 -10.13
N THR A 72 5.78 -2.10 -9.27
CA THR A 72 6.70 -1.52 -8.29
C THR A 72 5.99 -1.45 -6.94
N GLY A 73 6.66 -1.78 -5.84
CA GLY A 73 6.01 -1.76 -4.53
C GLY A 73 7.03 -1.68 -3.42
N THR A 74 7.41 -0.46 -3.04
CA THR A 74 8.37 -0.20 -1.97
C THR A 74 7.85 0.83 -0.99
N ASN A 75 8.21 0.69 0.28
CA ASN A 75 8.02 1.72 1.28
C ASN A 75 9.25 1.78 2.21
N THR A 76 9.68 2.99 2.55
CA THR A 76 10.69 3.21 3.60
C THR A 76 10.03 3.93 4.77
N LEU A 77 10.10 3.32 5.95
CA LEU A 77 9.55 3.88 7.18
C LEU A 77 10.68 4.27 8.13
N LEU A 78 10.61 5.50 8.65
CA LEU A 78 11.48 5.98 9.73
C LEU A 78 10.71 6.15 11.03
N PHE A 79 11.25 5.58 12.10
CA PHE A 79 10.64 5.53 13.42
C PHE A 79 11.57 6.09 14.50
N ASP A 80 11.05 7.00 15.30
CA ASP A 80 11.72 7.54 16.49
C ASP A 80 11.35 6.65 17.68
N ALA A 81 12.27 5.78 18.10
CA ALA A 81 12.01 4.85 19.19
C ALA A 81 11.99 5.54 20.56
N GLU A 82 12.73 6.64 20.74
CA GLU A 82 12.70 7.42 21.98
C GLU A 82 11.31 8.03 22.22
N LYS A 83 10.65 8.45 21.14
CA LYS A 83 9.29 9.04 21.20
C LYS A 83 8.16 8.07 20.86
N GLY A 84 8.49 6.83 20.49
CA GLY A 84 7.52 5.81 20.13
C GLY A 84 6.62 6.19 18.94
N ARG A 85 7.15 6.91 17.93
CA ARG A 85 6.33 7.41 16.80
C ARG A 85 7.02 7.28 15.45
N MET A 86 6.21 7.07 14.41
CA MET A 86 6.66 7.19 13.02
C MET A 86 6.97 8.65 12.69
N VAL A 87 8.17 8.90 12.17
CA VAL A 87 8.62 10.22 11.70
C VAL A 87 8.33 10.41 10.22
N SER A 88 8.57 9.40 9.39
CA SER A 88 8.23 9.48 7.97
C SER A 88 7.93 8.12 7.34
N SER A 89 7.20 8.18 6.23
CA SER A 89 6.94 7.04 5.33
C SER A 89 7.05 7.53 3.89
N LYS A 90 7.76 6.78 3.06
CA LYS A 90 7.91 7.06 1.62
C LYS A 90 7.46 5.85 0.82
N LEU A 91 6.22 5.89 0.33
CA LEU A 91 5.60 4.86 -0.49
C LEU A 91 5.79 5.15 -1.98
N ASN A 92 6.16 4.12 -2.73
CA ASN A 92 6.04 4.05 -4.18
C ASN A 92 5.40 2.71 -4.54
N LEU A 93 4.17 2.75 -5.04
CA LEU A 93 3.38 1.59 -5.41
C LEU A 93 2.82 1.80 -6.82
N GLU A 94 3.08 0.85 -7.71
CA GLU A 94 2.50 0.77 -9.04
C GLU A 94 1.85 -0.60 -9.18
N VAL A 95 0.56 -0.60 -9.52
CA VAL A 95 -0.21 -1.82 -9.80
C VAL A 95 -0.87 -1.72 -11.17
N SER A 96 -0.93 -2.85 -11.88
CA SER A 96 -1.58 -2.93 -13.19
C SER A 96 -2.22 -4.30 -13.39
N GLY A 97 -3.35 -4.33 -14.08
CA GLY A 97 -4.04 -5.58 -14.38
C GLY A 97 -5.46 -5.40 -14.89
N GLU A 98 -6.16 -6.52 -15.00
CA GLU A 98 -7.55 -6.56 -15.46
C GLU A 98 -8.50 -6.48 -14.27
N ILE A 99 -9.63 -5.82 -14.46
CA ILE A 99 -10.72 -5.75 -13.48
C ILE A 99 -12.06 -5.99 -14.19
N THR A 100 -13.05 -6.46 -13.45
CA THR A 100 -14.45 -6.46 -13.88
C THR A 100 -15.20 -5.38 -13.12
N LEU A 101 -15.69 -4.38 -13.87
CA LEU A 101 -16.55 -3.33 -13.33
C LEU A 101 -18.01 -3.73 -13.55
N THR A 102 -18.77 -3.92 -12.48
CA THR A 102 -20.21 -4.21 -12.57
C THR A 102 -21.02 -2.95 -12.31
N ILE A 103 -21.91 -2.59 -13.23
CA ILE A 103 -22.85 -1.45 -13.09
C ILE A 103 -24.25 -1.93 -13.47
N SER A 104 -25.23 -1.76 -12.59
CA SER A 104 -26.63 -2.17 -12.87
C SER A 104 -26.76 -3.59 -13.42
N ASN A 105 -26.00 -4.54 -12.85
CA ASN A 105 -25.92 -5.97 -13.26
C ASN A 105 -25.32 -6.22 -14.65
N MET A 106 -24.61 -5.25 -15.23
CA MET A 106 -23.82 -5.44 -16.43
C MET A 106 -22.34 -5.45 -16.07
N ASP A 107 -21.62 -6.49 -16.52
CA ASP A 107 -20.18 -6.61 -16.34
C ASP A 107 -19.45 -5.98 -17.52
N LEU A 108 -18.50 -5.12 -17.19
CA LEU A 108 -17.64 -4.42 -18.13
C LEU A 108 -16.18 -4.80 -17.83
N PRO A 109 -15.53 -5.54 -18.73
CA PRO A 109 -14.10 -5.80 -18.58
C PRO A 109 -13.33 -4.49 -18.77
N ALA A 110 -12.40 -4.22 -17.88
CA ALA A 110 -11.57 -3.03 -17.91
C ALA A 110 -10.13 -3.34 -17.50
N LYS A 111 -9.22 -2.41 -17.81
CA LYS A 111 -7.84 -2.46 -17.35
C LYS A 111 -7.60 -1.32 -16.37
N LEU A 112 -7.01 -1.63 -15.23
CA LEU A 112 -6.60 -0.66 -14.23
C LEU A 112 -5.09 -0.51 -14.25
N THR A 113 -4.60 0.71 -14.12
CA THR A 113 -3.20 1.00 -13.79
C THR A 113 -3.20 2.18 -12.84
N LEU A 114 -2.55 2.00 -11.69
CA LEU A 114 -2.48 2.99 -10.63
C LEU A 114 -1.03 3.13 -10.18
N GLU A 115 -0.57 4.37 -10.13
CA GLU A 115 0.70 4.75 -9.54
C GLU A 115 0.43 5.66 -8.34
N ILE A 116 0.91 5.24 -7.18
CA ILE A 116 0.73 5.91 -5.89
C ILE A 116 2.13 6.22 -5.35
N THR A 117 2.43 7.50 -5.25
CA THR A 117 3.60 8.00 -4.54
C THR A 117 3.16 8.83 -3.35
N THR A 118 3.63 8.49 -2.16
CA THR A 118 3.28 9.20 -0.92
C THR A 118 4.54 9.50 -0.13
N ASN A 119 4.69 10.75 0.28
CA ASN A 119 5.73 11.18 1.20
C ASN A 119 5.06 11.79 2.42
N GLN A 120 4.92 11.01 3.48
CA GLN A 120 4.39 11.48 4.75
C GLN A 120 5.54 11.81 5.69
N THR A 121 5.49 12.99 6.29
CA THR A 121 6.42 13.41 7.33
C THR A 121 5.62 13.99 8.50
N ASN A 122 5.77 13.38 9.67
CA ASN A 122 5.17 13.86 10.91
C ASN A 122 6.20 14.75 11.62
N LYS A 123 5.85 16.03 11.82
CA LYS A 123 6.70 16.98 12.57
C LYS A 123 6.68 16.68 14.07
#